data_AF-A0A3N5QFE7-F1
#
_entry.id   AF-A0A3N5QFE7-F1
#
_cell.length_a   1.000
_cell.length_b   1.000
_cell.length_c   1.000
_cell.angle_alpha   90.00
_cell.angle_beta   90.00
_cell.angle_gamma   90.00
#
_symmetry.space_group_name_H-M   'P 1'
#
loop_
_entity.id
_entity.type
_entity.pdbx_description
1 polymer ?
#
loop_
_entity_poly.entity_id
_entity_poly.type
_entity_poly.pdbx_seq_one_letter_code
_entity_poly.pdbx_strand_id
1 'polypeptide(L)' 'QILAYVDKLNEADTENVEPLSYPVEGSNIFREDELKPSVSRDEALKNAPDQDDEFFKVPKVISK' A
#
# COMPACT_ATOMS: atom_id res chain seq x y z
N GLN A 1 21.39 17.51 -2.85
CA GLN A 1 20.93 18.70 -2.10
C GLN A 1 19.88 18.34 -1.05
N ILE A 2 18.83 17.57 -1.38
CA ILE A 2 17.80 17.15 -0.39
C ILE A 2 18.39 16.28 0.72
N LEU A 3 19.21 15.27 0.40
CA LEU A 3 19.85 14.41 1.41
C LEU A 3 20.68 15.22 2.41
N ALA A 4 21.51 16.15 1.91
CA ALA A 4 22.31 17.05 2.74
C ALA A 4 21.48 17.98 3.66
N TYR A 5 20.23 18.27 3.30
CA TYR A 5 19.31 19.04 4.14
C TYR A 5 18.68 18.17 5.24
N VAL A 6 18.39 16.89 4.94
CA VAL A 6 17.88 15.90 5.89
C VAL A 6 18.90 15.57 6.98
N ASP A 7 20.20 15.64 6.68
CA ASP A 7 21.28 15.38 7.65
C ASP A 7 21.22 16.27 8.91
N LYS A 8 20.55 17.44 8.84
CA LYS A 8 20.29 18.30 10.01
C LYS A 8 19.48 17.61 11.11
N LEU A 9 18.68 16.59 10.76
CA LEU A 9 17.89 15.85 11.75
C LEU A 9 18.78 15.05 12.72
N ASN A 10 20.03 14.76 12.36
CA ASN A 10 21.00 14.08 13.23
C ASN A 10 21.45 14.94 14.43
N GLU A 11 21.14 16.25 14.42
CA GLU A 11 21.44 17.15 15.54
C GLU A 11 20.48 16.92 16.74
N ALA A 12 19.33 16.25 16.52
CA ALA A 12 18.38 15.91 17.57
C ALA A 12 18.75 14.56 18.22
N ASP A 13 18.84 14.53 19.55
CA ASP A 13 19.00 13.29 20.32
C ASP A 13 17.66 12.54 20.44
N THR A 14 17.64 11.31 19.93
CA THR A 14 16.47 10.42 19.97
C THR A 14 16.79 9.06 20.59
N GLU A 15 17.89 8.91 21.36
CA GLU A 15 18.33 7.61 21.90
C GLU A 15 17.26 6.86 22.71
N ASN A 16 16.37 7.61 23.38
CA ASN A 16 15.32 7.06 24.25
C ASN A 16 13.90 7.47 23.81
N VAL A 17 13.74 7.86 22.54
CA VAL A 17 12.45 8.27 21.98
C VAL A 17 11.95 7.18 21.04
N GLU A 18 10.85 6.54 21.42
CA GLU A 18 10.21 5.56 20.55
C GLU A 18 9.66 6.22 19.27
N PRO A 19 9.88 5.62 18.09
CA PRO A 19 9.35 6.16 16.84
C PRO A 19 7.83 6.22 16.84
N LEU A 20 7.28 7.39 16.48
CA LEU A 20 5.84 7.54 16.30
C LEU A 20 5.41 6.94 14.95
N SER A 21 4.73 5.79 14.97
CA SER A 21 4.23 5.13 13.76
C SER A 21 2.85 5.62 13.32
N TYR A 22 1.95 5.85 14.28
CA TYR A 22 0.61 6.38 14.04
C TYR A 22 0.33 7.52 15.03
N PRO A 23 -0.31 8.61 14.60
CA PRO A 23 -0.62 9.74 15.48
C PRO A 23 -1.77 9.45 16.47
N VAL A 24 -2.38 8.27 16.38
CA VAL A 24 -3.48 7.81 17.24
C VAL A 24 -3.11 6.46 17.86
N GLU A 25 -3.70 6.16 19.02
CA GLU A 25 -3.47 4.88 19.69
C GLU A 25 -3.96 3.72 18.84
N GLY A 26 -3.08 2.74 18.64
CA GLY A 26 -3.39 1.52 17.90
C GLY A 26 -4.28 0.61 18.73
N SER A 27 -5.37 0.15 18.13
CA SER A 27 -6.16 -0.98 18.65
C SER A 27 -6.41 -1.97 17.52
N ASN A 28 -6.62 -3.25 17.87
CA ASN A 28 -6.93 -4.26 16.87
C ASN A 28 -8.36 -4.05 16.37
N ILE A 29 -8.50 -3.47 15.18
CA ILE A 29 -9.78 -3.32 14.50
C ILE A 29 -9.99 -4.52 13.59
N PHE A 30 -10.72 -5.51 14.09
CA PHE A 30 -11.09 -6.69 13.31
C PHE A 30 -12.28 -6.41 12.40
N ARG A 31 -12.34 -7.12 11.28
CA ARG A 31 -13.51 -7.14 10.39
C ARG A 31 -14.30 -8.42 10.69
N GLU A 32 -15.61 -8.28 10.85
CA GLU A 32 -16.54 -9.43 10.92
C GLU A 32 -16.47 -10.30 9.66
N ASP A 33 -16.60 -11.62 9.83
CA ASP A 33 -16.53 -12.58 8.73
C ASP A 33 -17.87 -12.71 7.99
N GLU A 34 -18.28 -11.62 7.35
CA GLU A 34 -19.53 -11.54 6.61
C GLU A 34 -19.30 -11.41 5.11
N LEU A 35 -20.13 -12.10 4.31
CA LEU A 35 -20.13 -11.98 2.86
C LEU A 35 -20.63 -10.60 2.45
N LYS A 36 -19.88 -9.94 1.56
CA LYS A 36 -20.27 -8.68 0.92
C LYS A 36 -20.30 -8.86 -0.60
N PRO A 37 -21.20 -8.16 -1.31
CA PRO A 37 -21.18 -8.16 -2.77
C PRO A 37 -19.81 -7.73 -3.29
N SER A 38 -19.27 -8.48 -4.24
CA SER A 38 -18.06 -8.07 -4.97
C SER A 38 -18.44 -7.05 -6.04
N VAL A 39 -17.48 -6.22 -6.46
CA VAL A 39 -17.64 -5.37 -7.64
C VAL A 39 -17.93 -6.21 -8.88
N SER A 40 -18.66 -5.66 -9.84
CA SER A 40 -18.88 -6.37 -11.10
C SER A 40 -17.56 -6.51 -11.88
N ARG A 41 -17.48 -7.53 -12.74
CA ARG A 41 -16.30 -7.74 -13.57
C ARG A 41 -16.00 -6.53 -14.45
N ASP A 42 -17.02 -6.00 -15.11
CA ASP A 42 -16.92 -4.84 -15.99
C ASP A 42 -16.36 -3.61 -15.25
N GLU A 43 -16.80 -3.37 -14.01
CA GLU A 43 -16.27 -2.29 -13.16
C GLU A 43 -14.82 -2.55 -12.73
N ALA A 44 -14.49 -3.79 -12.37
CA ALA A 44 -13.13 -4.17 -11.98
C ALA A 44 -12.13 -3.99 -13.12
N LEU A 45 -12.57 -4.32 -14.35
CA LEU A 45 -11.79 -4.28 -15.59
C LEU A 45 -11.72 -2.88 -16.22
N LYS A 46 -12.64 -1.98 -15.89
CA LYS A 46 -12.78 -0.64 -16.51
C LYS A 46 -11.49 0.17 -16.71
N ASN A 47 -10.53 0.05 -15.79
CA ASN A 47 -9.28 0.82 -15.82
C ASN A 47 -8.04 -0.04 -16.18
N ALA A 48 -8.23 -1.29 -16.61
CA ALA A 48 -7.12 -2.14 -17.02
C ALA A 48 -6.43 -1.57 -18.27
N PRO A 49 -5.09 -1.43 -18.28
CA PRO A 49 -4.37 -0.98 -19.47
C PRO A 49 -4.47 -1.94 -20.66
N ASP A 50 -4.56 -3.24 -20.40
CA ASP A 50 -4.80 -4.32 -21.37
C ASP A 50 -5.61 -5.42 -20.67
N GLN A 51 -6.61 -5.94 -21.37
CA GLN A 51 -7.52 -6.96 -20.86
C GLN A 51 -8.10 -7.77 -22.01
N ASP A 52 -8.54 -8.97 -21.72
CA ASP A 52 -9.55 -9.64 -22.53
C ASP A 52 -10.94 -9.48 -21.86
N ASP A 53 -11.94 -10.24 -22.32
CA ASP A 53 -13.30 -10.16 -21.81
C ASP A 53 -13.43 -10.57 -20.32
N GLU A 54 -12.46 -11.34 -19.81
CA GLU A 54 -12.55 -11.92 -18.46
C GLU A 54 -11.36 -11.59 -17.54
N PHE A 55 -10.20 -11.21 -18.07
CA PHE A 55 -8.94 -11.16 -17.35
C PHE A 55 -8.10 -9.91 -17.66
N PHE A 56 -7.30 -9.51 -16.68
CA PHE A 56 -6.20 -8.57 -16.89
C PHE A 56 -5.10 -9.24 -17.69
N LYS A 57 -4.64 -8.58 -18.76
CA LYS A 57 -3.60 -9.13 -19.63
C LYS A 57 -2.24 -8.59 -19.24
N VAL A 58 -1.30 -9.50 -18.96
CA VAL A 58 0.08 -9.17 -18.56
C VAL A 58 1.10 -9.98 -19.37
N PRO A 59 2.32 -9.48 -19.58
CA PRO A 59 3.40 -10.27 -20.14
C PRO A 59 3.65 -11.52 -19.29
N LYS A 60 3.79 -12.68 -19.94
CA LYS A 60 4.09 -13.93 -19.24
C LYS A 60 5.44 -13.80 -18.52
N VAL A 61 5.43 -13.98 -17.21
CA VAL A 61 6.66 -14.02 -16.40
C VAL A 61 7.35 -15.36 -16.67
N ILE A 62 8.26 -15.37 -17.63
CA ILE A 62 9.17 -16.51 -17.87
C ILE A 62 10.56 -16.03 -17.44
N SER A 63 11.15 -16.68 -16.43
CA SER A 63 12.58 -16.55 -16.14
C SER A 63 13.39 -17.21 -17.25
N LYS A 64 14.45 -16.54 -17.71
CA LYS A 64 15.44 -17.14 -18.61
C LYS A 64 16.38 -18.05 -17.82
#